data_AF-A0A6I3DUK2-F1
#
_entry.id   AF-A0A6I3DUK2-F1
#
_cell.length_a   1.000
_cell.length_b   1.000
_cell.length_c   1.000
_cell.angle_alpha   90.00
_cell.angle_beta   90.00
_cell.angle_gamma   90.00
#
_symmetry.space_group_name_H-M   'P 1'
#
loop_
_entity.id
_entity.type
_entity.pdbx_description
1 polymer ?
#
loop_
_entity_poly.entity_id
_entity_poly.type
_entity_poly.pdbx_seq_one_letter_code
_entity_poly.pdbx_strand_id
1 'polypeptide(L)'
;MASGFIYLIILGMWVAYFLPRWISSHDDASGRTQERYKSAMRVVADNGSNFPAADTAPRVNREQQLNQRRVIFSSLTFTLVLSAIMVVLGFIALPILLIPVSALGIYVVNVRRQIRVSQLKARRVSAFAQIGAAKVITEPIERIAAPINHEHWIPLADRPENSGVVIIPKESPSWQPIRIPAPTYVSAAKAVPSQRVIDLTVPGKWLEEQKALLHAALPNRDDLFDQELANEAAKGPDQAVNE
;
A
#
# COMPACT_ATOMS: atom_id res chain seq x y z
N MET A 1 -42.38 -13.38 36.68
CA MET A 1 -41.71 -12.36 35.81
C MET A 1 -40.18 -12.47 35.76
N ALA A 2 -39.54 -13.43 36.44
CA ALA A 2 -38.07 -13.56 36.47
C ALA A 2 -37.45 -14.37 35.31
N SER A 3 -38.25 -15.17 34.58
CA SER A 3 -37.75 -16.04 33.50
C SER A 3 -37.24 -15.26 32.28
N GLY A 4 -37.87 -14.14 31.92
CA GLY A 4 -37.44 -13.29 30.80
C GLY A 4 -36.06 -12.66 31.00
N PHE A 5 -35.70 -12.34 32.25
CA PHE A 5 -34.41 -11.74 32.59
C PHE A 5 -33.26 -12.73 32.40
N ILE A 6 -33.50 -14.02 32.69
CA ILE A 6 -32.51 -15.09 32.48
C ILE A 6 -32.23 -15.26 30.99
N TYR A 7 -33.25 -15.19 30.12
CA TYR A 7 -33.04 -15.24 28.67
C TYR A 7 -32.25 -14.04 28.14
N LEU A 8 -32.45 -12.83 28.70
CA LEU A 8 -31.65 -11.65 28.33
C LEU A 8 -30.17 -11.79 28.72
N ILE A 9 -29.88 -12.36 29.89
CA ILE A 9 -28.51 -12.64 30.32
C ILE A 9 -27.85 -13.68 29.42
N ILE A 10 -28.55 -14.77 29.11
CA ILE A 10 -28.04 -15.84 28.23
C ILE A 10 -27.78 -15.30 26.82
N LEU A 11 -28.71 -14.50 26.28
CA LEU A 11 -28.56 -13.83 24.99
C LEU A 11 -27.35 -12.89 24.99
N GLY A 12 -27.17 -12.08 26.04
CA GLY A 12 -26.03 -11.19 26.20
C GLY A 12 -24.70 -11.95 26.24
N MET A 13 -24.63 -13.06 26.97
CA MET A 13 -23.46 -13.93 27.03
C MET A 13 -23.16 -14.57 25.67
N TRP A 14 -24.20 -15.01 24.95
CA TRP A 14 -24.06 -15.53 23.58
C TRP A 14 -23.49 -14.49 22.62
N VAL A 15 -24.01 -13.26 22.64
CA VAL A 15 -23.51 -12.16 21.82
C VAL A 15 -22.07 -11.83 22.18
N ALA A 16 -21.73 -11.73 23.47
CA ALA A 16 -20.37 -11.43 23.91
C ALA A 16 -19.35 -12.50 23.47
N TYR A 17 -19.74 -13.77 23.45
CA TYR A 17 -18.88 -14.87 23.04
C TYR A 17 -18.79 -15.05 21.52
N PHE A 18 -19.92 -14.99 20.81
CA PHE A 18 -19.97 -15.27 19.38
C PHE A 18 -19.61 -14.07 18.51
N LEU A 19 -19.88 -12.83 18.93
CA LEU A 19 -19.65 -11.64 18.10
C LEU A 19 -18.16 -11.41 17.77
N PRO A 20 -17.22 -11.52 18.72
CA PRO A 20 -15.79 -11.39 18.43
C PRO A 20 -15.25 -12.54 17.57
N ARG A 21 -15.76 -13.75 17.78
CA ARG A 21 -15.32 -14.94 17.05
C ARG A 21 -15.86 -15.01 15.62
N TRP A 22 -17.06 -14.47 15.41
CA TRP A 22 -17.70 -14.38 14.09
C TRP A 22 -17.07 -13.28 13.22
N ILE A 23 -16.67 -12.15 13.82
CA ILE A 23 -16.01 -11.08 13.06
C ILE A 23 -14.59 -11.49 12.63
N SER A 24 -13.84 -12.21 13.49
CA SER A 24 -12.49 -12.66 13.16
C SER A 24 -12.48 -13.79 12.12
N SER A 25 -13.40 -14.75 12.23
CA SER A 25 -13.48 -15.87 11.29
C SER A 25 -13.91 -15.43 9.88
N HIS A 26 -14.69 -14.35 9.77
CA HIS A 26 -15.01 -13.76 8.47
C HIS A 26 -13.79 -13.17 7.77
N ASP A 27 -12.81 -12.64 8.51
CA ASP A 27 -11.59 -12.14 7.90
C ASP A 27 -10.70 -13.29 7.39
N ASP A 28 -10.65 -14.43 8.08
CA ASP A 28 -9.89 -15.62 7.66
C ASP A 28 -10.57 -16.39 6.52
N ALA A 29 -11.90 -16.52 6.55
CA ALA A 29 -12.70 -17.16 5.49
C ALA A 29 -12.88 -16.28 4.25
N SER A 30 -12.54 -14.99 4.31
CA SER A 30 -12.75 -14.03 3.21
C SER A 30 -11.87 -14.25 1.98
N GLY A 31 -11.02 -15.28 1.95
CA GLY A 31 -10.13 -15.57 0.82
C GLY A 31 -8.98 -14.58 0.63
N ARG A 32 -8.92 -13.50 1.43
CA ARG A 32 -7.87 -12.48 1.35
C ARG A 32 -6.47 -13.03 1.55
N THR A 33 -6.30 -14.04 2.40
CA THR A 33 -5.00 -14.71 2.62
C THR A 33 -4.56 -15.48 1.37
N GLN A 34 -5.50 -16.13 0.68
CA GLN A 34 -5.24 -16.83 -0.58
C GLN A 34 -4.95 -15.84 -1.72
N GLU A 35 -5.64 -14.71 -1.76
CA GLU A 35 -5.36 -13.62 -2.71
C GLU A 35 -3.97 -13.02 -2.49
N ARG A 36 -3.55 -12.81 -1.22
CA ARG A 36 -2.19 -12.33 -0.88
C ARG A 36 -1.12 -13.32 -1.32
N TYR A 37 -1.32 -14.61 -1.07
CA TYR A 37 -0.39 -15.66 -1.52
C TYR A 37 -0.29 -15.71 -3.05
N LYS A 38 -1.42 -15.71 -3.77
CA LYS A 38 -1.43 -15.64 -5.23
C LYS A 38 -0.74 -14.38 -5.76
N SER A 39 -0.95 -13.23 -5.12
CA SER A 39 -0.28 -11.98 -5.50
C SER A 39 1.22 -12.03 -5.25
N ALA A 40 1.67 -12.60 -4.14
CA ALA A 40 3.08 -12.76 -3.82
C ALA A 40 3.76 -13.73 -4.80
N MET A 41 3.14 -14.89 -5.08
CA MET A 41 3.60 -15.81 -6.12
C MET A 41 3.66 -15.15 -7.49
N ARG A 42 2.67 -14.30 -7.82
CA ARG A 42 2.67 -13.54 -9.08
C ARG A 42 3.87 -12.60 -9.15
N VAL A 43 4.17 -11.84 -8.10
CA VAL A 43 5.33 -10.92 -8.05
C VAL A 43 6.64 -11.70 -8.20
N VAL A 44 6.73 -12.90 -7.62
CA VAL A 44 7.91 -13.78 -7.77
C VAL A 44 8.01 -14.35 -9.19
N ALA A 45 6.88 -14.72 -9.82
CA ALA A 45 6.84 -15.29 -11.16
C ALA A 45 7.04 -14.25 -12.29
N ASP A 46 6.63 -12.99 -12.06
CA ASP A 46 6.80 -11.87 -13.01
C ASP A 46 8.28 -11.57 -13.28
N ASN A 47 9.19 -12.01 -12.40
CA ASN A 47 10.63 -11.78 -12.54
C ASN A 47 11.31 -12.68 -13.59
N GLY A 48 10.56 -13.53 -14.33
CA GLY A 48 11.18 -14.52 -15.23
C GLY A 48 10.38 -15.08 -16.42
N SER A 49 9.09 -14.78 -16.62
CA SER A 49 8.42 -15.32 -17.84
C SER A 49 7.16 -14.56 -18.28
N ASN A 50 6.99 -14.54 -19.60
CA ASN A 50 5.97 -13.88 -20.40
C ASN A 50 4.55 -14.45 -20.16
N PHE A 51 3.90 -14.08 -19.06
CA PHE A 51 2.50 -14.45 -18.77
C PHE A 51 1.49 -13.42 -19.29
N PRO A 52 0.27 -13.84 -19.71
CA PRO A 52 -0.74 -12.93 -20.23
C PRO A 52 -1.27 -11.98 -19.14
N ALA A 53 -0.95 -10.70 -19.33
CA ALA A 53 -1.65 -9.47 -18.91
C ALA A 53 -2.03 -9.30 -17.42
N ALA A 54 -1.39 -8.32 -16.78
CA ALA A 54 -1.77 -7.69 -15.53
C ALA A 54 -3.18 -7.07 -15.52
N ASP A 55 -3.80 -6.85 -16.69
CA ASP A 55 -5.01 -6.03 -16.83
C ASP A 55 -6.34 -6.76 -16.59
N THR A 56 -6.38 -8.10 -16.67
CA THR A 56 -7.65 -8.86 -16.58
C THR A 56 -8.06 -9.16 -15.14
N ALA A 57 -7.10 -9.47 -14.27
CA ALA A 57 -7.34 -9.82 -12.86
C ALA A 57 -8.13 -8.76 -12.06
N PRO A 58 -7.81 -7.45 -12.11
CA PRO A 58 -8.58 -6.44 -11.37
C PRO A 58 -10.01 -6.25 -11.91
N ARG A 59 -10.26 -6.53 -13.19
CA ARG A 59 -11.60 -6.40 -13.81
C ARG A 59 -12.53 -7.52 -13.36
N VAL A 60 -12.06 -8.77 -13.38
CA VAL A 60 -12.85 -9.94 -12.95
C VAL A 60 -13.25 -9.83 -11.47
N ASN A 61 -12.32 -9.41 -10.61
CA ASN A 61 -12.61 -9.24 -9.18
C ASN A 61 -13.65 -8.14 -8.92
N ARG A 62 -13.66 -7.07 -9.73
CA ARG A 62 -14.62 -5.98 -9.62
C ARG A 62 -16.03 -6.41 -10.05
N GLU A 63 -16.14 -7.18 -11.11
CA GLU A 63 -17.41 -7.72 -11.60
C GLU A 63 -18.04 -8.70 -10.59
N GLN A 64 -17.23 -9.59 -10.01
CA GLN A 64 -17.69 -10.51 -8.96
C GLN A 64 -18.20 -9.76 -7.72
N GLN A 65 -17.51 -8.69 -7.29
CA GLN A 65 -17.96 -7.87 -6.16
C GLN A 65 -19.28 -7.15 -6.43
N LEU A 66 -19.52 -6.66 -7.66
CA LEU A 66 -20.78 -6.02 -8.02
C LEU A 66 -21.94 -7.02 -8.03
N ASN A 67 -21.71 -8.22 -8.55
CA ASN A 67 -22.71 -9.29 -8.55
C ASN A 67 -23.07 -9.73 -7.13
N GLN A 68 -22.09 -9.93 -6.25
CA GLN A 68 -22.33 -10.26 -4.84
C GLN A 68 -23.17 -9.18 -4.13
N ARG A 69 -22.85 -7.90 -4.33
CA ARG A 69 -23.63 -6.79 -3.76
C ARG A 69 -25.07 -6.77 -4.26
N ARG A 70 -25.28 -7.12 -5.54
CA ARG A 70 -26.61 -7.18 -6.16
C ARG A 70 -27.42 -8.34 -5.60
N VAL A 71 -26.82 -9.52 -5.45
CA VAL A 71 -27.47 -10.70 -4.87
C VAL A 71 -27.86 -10.44 -3.41
N ILE A 72 -26.95 -9.93 -2.57
CA ILE A 72 -27.24 -9.61 -1.17
C ILE A 72 -28.32 -8.54 -1.04
N PHE A 73 -28.27 -7.49 -1.87
CA PHE A 73 -29.31 -6.47 -1.87
C PHE A 73 -30.66 -7.06 -2.30
N SER A 74 -30.69 -7.85 -3.38
CA SER A 74 -31.92 -8.47 -3.87
C SER A 74 -32.54 -9.44 -2.86
N SER A 75 -31.72 -10.26 -2.18
CA SER A 75 -32.21 -11.18 -1.17
C SER A 75 -32.76 -10.42 0.04
N LEU A 76 -32.08 -9.36 0.49
CA LEU A 76 -32.54 -8.54 1.61
C LEU A 76 -33.83 -7.77 1.29
N THR A 77 -33.95 -7.21 0.09
CA THR A 77 -35.20 -6.57 -0.36
C THR A 77 -36.32 -7.58 -0.54
N PHE A 78 -36.00 -8.78 -1.03
CA PHE A 78 -36.98 -9.86 -1.17
C PHE A 78 -37.52 -10.29 0.19
N THR A 79 -36.64 -10.48 1.20
CA THR A 79 -37.06 -10.77 2.58
C THR A 79 -37.93 -9.64 3.14
N LEU A 80 -37.61 -8.37 2.86
CA LEU A 80 -38.44 -7.24 3.29
C LEU A 80 -39.82 -7.27 2.63
N VAL A 81 -39.90 -7.47 1.32
CA VAL A 81 -41.18 -7.55 0.59
C VAL A 81 -42.00 -8.75 1.06
N LEU A 82 -41.38 -9.92 1.20
CA LEU A 82 -42.05 -11.13 1.69
C LEU A 82 -42.60 -10.92 3.11
N SER A 83 -41.83 -10.30 4.00
CA SER A 83 -42.29 -9.96 5.36
C SER A 83 -43.45 -8.97 5.35
N ALA A 84 -43.43 -7.98 4.45
CA ALA A 84 -44.51 -7.02 4.31
C ALA A 84 -45.82 -7.67 3.83
N ILE A 85 -45.74 -8.58 2.85
CA ILE A 85 -46.89 -9.36 2.37
C ILE A 85 -47.48 -10.19 3.52
N MET A 86 -46.62 -10.81 4.34
CA MET A 86 -47.05 -11.68 5.43
C MET A 86 -47.73 -10.90 6.58
N VAL A 87 -47.34 -9.63 6.79
CA VAL A 87 -48.03 -8.70 7.71
C VAL A 87 -49.40 -8.30 7.15
N VAL A 88 -49.51 -7.98 5.84
CA VAL A 88 -50.78 -7.61 5.20
C VAL A 88 -51.79 -8.75 5.26
N LEU A 89 -51.34 -10.00 5.11
CA LEU A 89 -52.17 -11.19 5.25
C LEU A 89 -52.52 -11.54 6.71
N GLY A 90 -51.97 -10.83 7.70
CA GLY A 90 -52.29 -11.02 9.12
C GLY A 90 -51.62 -12.23 9.79
N PHE A 91 -50.66 -12.90 9.13
CA PHE A 91 -49.94 -14.05 9.70
C PHE A 91 -48.91 -13.65 10.76
N ILE A 92 -48.43 -12.40 10.71
CA ILE A 92 -47.29 -11.91 11.50
C ILE A 92 -47.63 -10.54 12.09
N ALA A 93 -47.22 -10.31 13.34
CA ALA A 93 -47.40 -9.02 14.01
C ALA A 93 -46.52 -7.91 13.41
N LEU A 94 -47.05 -6.68 13.37
CA LEU A 94 -46.38 -5.48 12.84
C LEU A 94 -44.92 -5.25 13.34
N PRO A 95 -44.54 -5.49 14.62
CA PRO A 95 -43.16 -5.25 15.07
C PRO A 95 -42.13 -6.17 14.41
N ILE A 96 -42.52 -7.28 13.80
CA ILE A 96 -41.56 -8.19 13.14
C ILE A 96 -41.03 -7.59 11.83
N LEU A 97 -41.75 -6.64 11.23
CA LEU A 97 -41.31 -5.87 10.07
C LEU A 97 -40.07 -5.00 10.36
N LEU A 98 -39.84 -4.63 11.63
CA LEU A 98 -38.66 -3.83 12.03
C LEU A 98 -37.34 -4.58 11.82
N ILE A 99 -37.36 -5.92 11.84
CA ILE A 99 -36.17 -6.75 11.65
C ILE A 99 -35.59 -6.59 10.23
N PRO A 100 -36.32 -6.88 9.13
CA PRO A 100 -35.79 -6.69 7.78
C PRO A 100 -35.51 -5.22 7.44
N VAL A 101 -36.30 -4.28 7.98
CA VAL A 101 -36.06 -2.85 7.80
C VAL A 101 -34.73 -2.42 8.44
N SER A 102 -34.46 -2.84 9.67
CA SER A 102 -33.19 -2.55 10.35
C SER A 102 -32.00 -3.19 9.65
N ALA A 103 -32.14 -4.43 9.18
CA ALA A 103 -31.11 -5.12 8.39
C ALA A 103 -30.77 -4.37 7.09
N LEU A 104 -31.77 -3.84 6.38
CA LEU A 104 -31.56 -3.00 5.19
C LEU A 104 -30.83 -1.71 5.53
N GLY A 105 -31.22 -1.03 6.61
CA GLY A 105 -30.53 0.17 7.10
C GLY A 105 -29.05 -0.07 7.39
N ILE A 106 -28.73 -1.13 8.14
CA ILE A 106 -27.34 -1.52 8.46
C ILE A 106 -26.54 -1.81 7.19
N TYR A 107 -27.13 -2.54 6.24
CA TYR A 107 -26.48 -2.84 4.96
C TYR A 107 -26.12 -1.58 4.18
N VAL A 108 -27.04 -0.62 4.08
CA VAL A 108 -26.79 0.66 3.37
C VAL A 108 -25.64 1.44 4.01
N VAL A 109 -25.59 1.52 5.35
CA VAL A 109 -24.48 2.17 6.07
C VAL A 109 -23.16 1.47 5.80
N ASN A 110 -23.14 0.13 5.85
CA ASN A 110 -21.93 -0.66 5.59
C ASN A 110 -21.45 -0.46 4.14
N VAL A 111 -22.35 -0.53 3.15
CA VAL A 111 -22.03 -0.29 1.74
C VAL A 111 -21.49 1.12 1.53
N ARG A 112 -22.09 2.14 2.14
CA ARG A 112 -21.57 3.52 2.08
C ARG A 112 -20.16 3.61 2.65
N ARG A 113 -19.91 2.99 3.80
CA ARG A 113 -18.58 2.94 4.42
C ARG A 113 -17.55 2.27 3.50
N GLN A 114 -17.91 1.12 2.93
CA GLN A 114 -17.04 0.38 2.00
C GLN A 114 -16.72 1.19 0.73
N ILE A 115 -17.70 1.90 0.16
CA ILE A 115 -17.50 2.78 -1.00
C ILE A 115 -16.54 3.93 -0.66
N ARG A 116 -16.68 4.56 0.52
CA ARG A 116 -15.74 5.63 0.92
C ARG A 116 -14.31 5.10 1.01
N VAL A 117 -14.11 3.94 1.63
CA VAL A 117 -12.78 3.32 1.77
C VAL A 117 -12.19 2.94 0.41
N SER A 118 -13.00 2.40 -0.51
CA SER A 118 -12.52 2.04 -1.85
C SER A 118 -12.16 3.27 -2.70
N GLN A 119 -12.94 4.35 -2.59
CA GLN A 119 -12.63 5.63 -3.24
C GLN A 119 -11.31 6.23 -2.73
N LEU A 120 -11.05 6.19 -1.42
CA LEU A 120 -9.78 6.64 -0.86
C LEU A 120 -8.58 5.84 -1.39
N LYS A 121 -8.72 4.50 -1.50
CA LYS A 121 -7.69 3.66 -2.09
C LYS A 121 -7.46 3.99 -3.57
N ALA A 122 -8.53 4.15 -4.35
CA ALA A 122 -8.42 4.50 -5.76
C ALA A 122 -7.68 5.83 -5.97
N ARG A 123 -7.98 6.85 -5.15
CA ARG A 123 -7.28 8.15 -5.18
C ARG A 123 -5.78 8.02 -4.85
N ARG A 124 -5.42 7.17 -3.89
CA ARG A 124 -4.02 6.92 -3.55
C ARG A 124 -3.28 6.24 -4.70
N VAL A 125 -3.87 5.21 -5.30
CA VAL A 125 -3.26 4.50 -6.42
C VAL A 125 -3.08 5.42 -7.62
N SER A 126 -4.07 6.27 -7.95
CA SER A 126 -3.92 7.25 -9.05
C SER A 126 -2.81 8.27 -8.77
N ALA A 127 -2.66 8.71 -7.51
CA ALA A 127 -1.57 9.61 -7.13
C ALA A 127 -0.19 8.92 -7.27
N PHE A 128 -0.06 7.66 -6.82
CA PHE A 128 1.17 6.89 -7.03
C PHE A 128 1.46 6.62 -8.50
N ALA A 129 0.44 6.36 -9.31
CA ALA A 129 0.60 6.17 -10.76
C ALA A 129 1.12 7.44 -11.44
N GLN A 130 0.66 8.63 -11.01
CA GLN A 130 1.18 9.91 -11.51
C GLN A 130 2.64 10.13 -11.13
N ILE A 131 3.05 9.76 -9.91
CA ILE A 131 4.44 9.87 -9.45
C ILE A 131 5.34 8.87 -10.21
N GLY A 132 4.88 7.64 -10.44
CA GLY A 132 5.64 6.64 -11.20
C GLY A 132 5.68 6.91 -12.71
N ALA A 133 4.66 7.57 -13.26
CA ALA A 133 4.62 7.99 -14.66
C ALA A 133 5.41 9.27 -14.93
N ALA A 134 5.82 10.00 -13.88
CA ALA A 134 6.77 11.09 -14.02
C ALA A 134 8.09 10.49 -14.53
N LYS A 135 8.39 10.74 -15.80
CA LYS A 135 9.63 10.33 -16.46
C LYS A 135 10.80 10.84 -15.62
N VAL A 136 11.41 9.94 -14.84
CA VAL A 136 12.63 10.25 -14.10
C VAL A 136 13.65 10.62 -15.16
N ILE A 137 14.00 11.92 -15.21
CA ILE A 137 15.11 12.41 -16.00
C ILE A 137 16.35 11.90 -15.26
N THR A 138 16.70 10.64 -15.47
CA THR A 138 18.05 10.19 -15.23
C THR A 138 18.86 10.85 -16.32
N GLU A 139 19.53 11.96 -16.02
CA GLU A 139 20.68 12.32 -16.84
C GLU A 139 21.54 11.06 -16.92
N PRO A 140 21.91 10.60 -18.12
CA PRO A 140 22.77 9.45 -18.25
C PRO A 140 24.06 9.85 -17.58
N ILE A 141 24.26 9.41 -16.33
CA ILE A 141 25.57 9.32 -15.73
C ILE A 141 26.34 8.53 -16.77
N GLU A 142 27.23 9.21 -17.48
CA GLU A 142 28.14 8.64 -18.44
C GLU A 142 28.85 7.52 -17.70
N ARG A 143 28.32 6.30 -17.83
CA ARG A 143 29.03 5.11 -17.42
C ARG A 143 30.23 5.16 -18.32
N ILE A 144 31.36 5.57 -17.75
CA ILE A 144 32.68 5.25 -18.27
C ILE A 144 32.57 3.78 -18.62
N ALA A 145 32.46 3.50 -19.92
CA ALA A 145 32.29 2.16 -20.40
C ALA A 145 33.55 1.44 -19.96
N ALA A 146 33.43 0.56 -18.96
CA ALA A 146 34.48 -0.41 -18.69
C ALA A 146 34.80 -1.05 -20.05
N PRO A 147 36.08 -1.16 -20.43
CA PRO A 147 36.44 -1.75 -21.71
C PRO A 147 35.69 -3.08 -21.85
N ILE A 148 34.96 -3.23 -22.95
CA ILE A 148 34.20 -4.44 -23.25
C ILE A 148 35.22 -5.57 -23.30
N ASN A 149 35.39 -6.27 -22.20
CA ASN A 149 36.27 -7.41 -22.13
C ASN A 149 35.53 -8.55 -22.84
N HIS A 150 35.97 -8.88 -24.06
CA HIS A 150 35.48 -10.00 -24.84
C HIS A 150 35.96 -11.34 -24.26
N GLU A 151 35.94 -11.49 -22.94
CA GLU A 151 36.12 -12.78 -22.29
C GLU A 151 34.90 -13.63 -22.64
N HIS A 152 35.08 -14.46 -23.67
CA HIS A 152 34.14 -15.49 -24.05
C HIS A 152 33.84 -16.30 -22.79
N TRP A 153 32.56 -16.35 -22.41
CA TRP A 153 32.16 -17.12 -21.24
C TRP A 153 32.41 -18.60 -21.54
N ILE A 154 33.51 -19.14 -21.00
CA ILE A 154 33.85 -20.56 -21.11
C ILE A 154 33.15 -21.27 -19.93
N PRO A 155 32.29 -22.26 -20.20
CA PRO A 155 31.70 -23.09 -19.15
C PRO A 155 32.79 -23.67 -18.25
N LEU A 156 32.52 -23.81 -16.95
CA LEU A 156 33.52 -24.32 -16.00
C LEU A 156 34.10 -25.69 -16.42
N ALA A 157 33.33 -26.52 -17.11
CA ALA A 157 33.77 -27.83 -17.61
C ALA A 157 34.83 -27.73 -18.72
N ASP A 158 34.79 -26.68 -19.53
CA ASP A 158 35.65 -26.49 -20.71
C ASP A 158 36.87 -25.61 -20.41
N ARG A 159 37.00 -25.13 -19.17
CA ARG A 159 38.15 -24.33 -18.75
C ARG A 159 39.37 -25.27 -18.63
N PRO A 160 40.48 -25.04 -19.36
CA PRO A 160 41.66 -25.92 -19.34
C PRO A 160 42.32 -26.03 -17.96
N GLU A 161 41.96 -25.13 -17.04
CA GLU A 161 42.48 -25.02 -15.67
C GLU A 161 41.68 -25.86 -14.66
N ASN A 162 40.48 -26.33 -15.04
CA ASN A 162 39.58 -27.11 -14.19
C ASN A 162 39.71 -28.64 -14.41
N SER A 163 40.59 -29.09 -15.31
CA SER A 163 40.77 -30.54 -15.57
C SER A 163 41.73 -31.23 -14.59
N GLY A 164 42.28 -30.50 -13.61
CA GLY A 164 43.12 -31.06 -12.57
C GLY A 164 42.38 -31.02 -11.23
N VAL A 165 42.24 -32.18 -10.57
CA VAL A 165 41.98 -32.21 -9.12
C VAL A 165 43.18 -31.55 -8.46
N VAL A 166 43.09 -30.24 -8.19
CA VAL A 166 44.12 -29.51 -7.46
C VAL A 166 44.02 -29.96 -6.00
N ILE A 167 44.92 -30.87 -5.62
CA ILE A 167 45.12 -31.24 -4.21
C ILE A 167 45.74 -30.01 -3.55
N ILE A 168 44.90 -29.18 -2.94
CA ILE A 168 45.34 -28.06 -2.14
C ILE A 168 46.12 -28.63 -0.95
N PRO A 169 47.42 -28.34 -0.78
CA PRO A 169 48.16 -28.75 0.41
C PRO A 169 47.45 -28.22 1.66
N LYS A 170 47.39 -29.04 2.72
CA LYS A 170 46.73 -28.71 4.00
C LYS A 170 47.27 -27.43 4.67
N GLU A 171 48.41 -26.92 4.20
CA GLU A 171 49.08 -25.72 4.70
C GLU A 171 48.79 -24.44 3.90
N SER A 172 47.85 -24.47 2.94
CA SER A 172 47.35 -23.24 2.32
C SER A 172 46.78 -22.30 3.39
N PRO A 173 47.12 -21.00 3.37
CA PRO A 173 46.63 -20.07 4.37
C PRO A 173 45.10 -20.09 4.35
N SER A 174 44.50 -20.51 5.46
CA SER A 174 43.06 -20.52 5.64
C SER A 174 42.48 -19.16 5.28
N TRP A 175 41.30 -19.14 4.67
CA TRP A 175 40.57 -17.92 4.32
C TRP A 175 40.73 -16.82 5.38
N GLN A 176 41.24 -15.65 4.96
CA GLN A 176 41.44 -14.49 5.83
C GLN A 176 40.37 -13.44 5.51
N PRO A 177 39.57 -12.99 6.49
CA PRO A 177 38.58 -11.95 6.26
C PRO A 177 39.26 -10.61 5.94
N ILE A 178 38.81 -9.97 4.87
CA ILE A 178 39.21 -8.60 4.52
C ILE A 178 38.31 -7.63 5.29
N ARG A 179 38.90 -6.66 5.99
CA ARG A 179 38.12 -5.61 6.68
C ARG A 179 37.64 -4.56 5.67
N ILE A 180 36.33 -4.41 5.58
CA ILE A 180 35.66 -3.38 4.79
C ILE A 180 35.34 -2.21 5.72
N PRO A 181 35.48 -0.93 5.30
CA PRO A 181 35.12 0.21 6.13
C PRO A 181 33.64 0.18 6.52
N ALA A 182 33.33 0.72 7.70
CA ALA A 182 31.95 0.84 8.15
C ALA A 182 31.16 1.78 7.21
N PRO A 183 29.91 1.45 6.91
CA PRO A 183 29.08 2.29 6.04
C PRO A 183 28.69 3.60 6.73
N THR A 184 28.48 4.66 5.93
CA THR A 184 28.27 6.04 6.39
C THR A 184 27.09 6.20 7.37
N TYR A 185 26.07 5.36 7.29
CA TYR A 185 24.92 5.43 8.21
C TYR A 185 25.26 5.00 9.64
N VAL A 186 26.42 4.39 9.88
CA VAL A 186 26.89 4.04 11.23
C VAL A 186 27.44 5.28 11.95
N SER A 187 28.08 6.20 11.22
CA SER A 187 28.64 7.43 11.77
C SER A 187 27.71 8.64 11.62
N ALA A 188 26.68 8.56 10.78
CA ALA A 188 25.69 9.63 10.62
C ALA A 188 24.99 9.94 11.95
N ALA A 189 24.74 11.23 12.20
CA ALA A 189 24.03 11.68 13.40
C ALA A 189 22.66 10.99 13.50
N LYS A 190 22.34 10.44 14.67
CA LYS A 190 21.05 9.82 14.94
C LYS A 190 19.95 10.86 14.72
N ALA A 191 18.98 10.55 13.87
CA ALA A 191 17.84 11.42 13.62
C ALA A 191 17.14 11.77 14.94
N VAL A 192 16.99 13.06 15.23
CA VAL A 192 16.26 13.55 16.39
C VAL A 192 14.76 13.41 16.10
N PRO A 193 13.99 12.62 16.87
CA PRO A 193 12.56 12.52 16.65
C PRO A 193 11.89 13.84 17.03
N SER A 194 11.04 14.38 16.15
CA SER A 194 10.25 15.58 16.46
C SER A 194 9.21 15.25 17.53
N GLN A 195 9.38 15.78 18.75
CA GLN A 195 8.32 15.76 19.76
C GLN A 195 7.28 16.83 19.40
N ARG A 196 6.29 16.47 18.55
CA ARG A 196 5.18 17.36 18.19
C ARG A 196 3.87 16.89 18.81
N VAL A 197 3.20 17.78 19.51
CA VAL A 197 1.83 17.55 20.02
C VAL A 197 0.87 18.01 18.93
N ILE A 198 0.10 17.07 18.37
CA ILE A 198 -0.88 17.35 17.31
C ILE A 198 -2.22 17.68 17.96
N ASP A 199 -2.68 18.92 17.80
CA ASP A 199 -4.02 19.30 18.21
C ASP A 199 -5.05 18.79 17.17
N LEU A 200 -5.84 17.78 17.56
CA LEU A 200 -6.89 17.18 16.73
C LEU A 200 -8.24 17.90 16.85
N THR A 201 -8.35 18.90 17.73
CA THR A 201 -9.63 19.57 18.02
C THR A 201 -10.04 20.59 16.97
N VAL A 202 -9.06 21.11 16.21
CA VAL A 202 -9.28 22.13 15.17
C VAL A 202 -8.96 21.55 13.80
N PRO A 203 -9.95 21.39 12.90
CA PRO A 203 -9.70 20.89 11.56
C PRO A 203 -8.85 21.90 10.78
N GLY A 204 -7.80 21.41 10.10
CA GLY A 204 -6.95 22.22 9.21
C GLY A 204 -5.70 22.81 9.85
N LYS A 205 -5.68 23.07 11.17
CA LYS A 205 -4.52 23.65 11.88
C LYS A 205 -3.21 22.90 11.63
N TRP A 206 -3.24 21.57 11.75
CA TRP A 206 -2.05 20.73 11.54
C TRP A 206 -1.47 20.85 10.11
N LEU A 207 -2.33 20.99 9.10
CA LEU A 207 -1.89 21.11 7.70
C LEU A 207 -1.21 22.46 7.45
N GLU A 208 -1.75 23.53 8.03
CA GLU A 208 -1.19 24.88 7.96
C GLU A 208 0.15 24.97 8.68
N GLU A 209 0.26 24.43 9.89
CA GLU A 209 1.51 24.33 10.64
C GLU A 209 2.56 23.51 9.86
N GLN A 210 2.17 22.37 9.27
CA GLN A 210 3.07 21.58 8.44
C GLN A 210 3.57 22.37 7.23
N LYS A 211 2.70 23.15 6.58
CA LYS A 211 3.07 23.99 5.44
C LYS A 211 4.02 25.11 5.83
N ALA A 212 3.78 25.76 6.98
CA ALA A 212 4.66 26.80 7.51
C ALA A 212 6.05 26.25 7.88
N LEU A 213 6.11 25.09 8.54
CA LEU A 213 7.37 24.43 8.88
C LEU A 213 8.15 23.98 7.64
N LEU A 214 7.47 23.45 6.63
CA LEU A 214 8.08 23.11 5.34
C LEU A 214 8.65 24.35 4.65
N HIS A 215 7.92 25.46 4.67
CA HIS A 215 8.37 26.73 4.11
C HIS A 215 9.58 27.31 4.85
N ALA A 216 9.71 27.06 6.17
CA ALA A 216 10.86 27.51 6.96
C ALA A 216 12.10 26.61 6.80
N ALA A 217 11.89 25.30 6.59
CA ALA A 217 12.98 24.32 6.48
C ALA A 217 13.59 24.24 5.07
N LEU A 218 12.82 24.58 4.05
CA LEU A 218 13.29 24.61 2.67
C LEU A 218 13.77 26.03 2.34
N PRO A 219 15.00 26.21 1.84
CA PRO A 219 15.44 27.51 1.34
C PRO A 219 14.50 27.97 0.23
N ASN A 220 14.13 29.25 0.24
CA ASN A 220 13.26 29.80 -0.80
C ASN A 220 13.99 29.78 -2.14
N ARG A 221 13.26 29.73 -3.26
CA ARG A 221 13.84 29.82 -4.61
C ARG A 221 14.68 31.10 -4.75
N ASP A 222 14.26 32.18 -4.09
CA ASP A 222 14.94 33.47 -4.13
C ASP A 222 16.22 33.50 -3.24
N ASP A 223 16.36 32.58 -2.28
CA ASP A 223 17.58 32.41 -1.46
C ASP A 223 18.62 31.49 -2.13
N LEU A 224 18.19 30.62 -3.04
CA LEU A 224 19.04 29.66 -3.75
C LEU A 224 19.76 30.28 -4.96
N PHE A 225 19.25 31.39 -5.47
CA PHE A 225 19.80 32.09 -6.63
C PHE A 225 19.94 33.57 -6.27
N ASP A 226 21.17 34.05 -6.10
CA ASP A 226 21.47 35.46 -5.86
C ASP A 226 20.97 36.31 -7.05
N GLN A 227 19.72 36.76 -6.98
CA GLN A 227 19.13 37.66 -7.99
C GLN A 227 19.87 39.00 -8.04
N GLU A 228 20.60 39.33 -6.98
CA GLU A 228 21.49 40.49 -6.92
C GLU A 228 22.62 40.35 -7.95
N LEU A 229 23.25 39.18 -8.07
CA LEU A 229 24.27 38.89 -9.08
C LEU A 229 23.70 38.95 -10.50
N ALA A 230 22.47 38.44 -10.71
CA ALA A 230 21.80 38.49 -12.00
C ALA A 230 21.39 39.92 -12.41
N ASN A 231 20.92 40.72 -11.46
CA ASN A 231 20.57 42.13 -11.67
C ASN A 231 21.80 43.01 -11.87
N GLU A 232 22.92 42.67 -11.22
CA GLU A 232 24.20 43.35 -11.38
C GLU A 232 24.84 42.99 -12.74
N ALA A 233 24.78 41.72 -13.16
CA ALA A 233 25.16 41.28 -14.50
C ALA A 233 24.27 41.91 -15.60
N ALA A 234 22.99 42.17 -15.32
CA ALA A 234 22.10 42.87 -16.24
C ALA A 234 22.34 44.39 -16.31
N LYS A 235 23.01 44.98 -15.30
CA LYS A 235 23.34 46.42 -15.26
C LYS A 235 24.76 46.73 -15.73
N GLY A 236 25.67 45.76 -15.73
CA GLY A 236 27.03 45.91 -16.25
C GLY A 236 27.05 45.86 -17.79
N PRO A 237 27.54 46.91 -18.48
CA PRO A 237 27.72 46.84 -19.93
C PRO A 237 28.95 45.97 -20.25
N ASP A 238 28.74 44.87 -20.97
CA ASP A 238 29.70 44.16 -21.83
C ASP A 238 31.17 44.07 -21.37
N GLN A 239 31.44 43.65 -20.13
CA GLN A 239 32.80 43.22 -19.76
C GLN A 239 32.91 41.70 -19.84
N ALA A 240 32.99 41.20 -21.06
CA ALA A 240 33.49 39.86 -21.33
C ALA A 240 34.97 39.83 -20.91
N VAL A 241 35.26 39.22 -19.76
CA VAL A 241 36.61 38.99 -19.27
C VAL A 241 37.23 37.88 -20.10
N ASN A 242 37.90 38.27 -21.19
CA ASN A 242 38.90 37.44 -21.85
C ASN A 242 40.28 38.05 -21.56
N GLU A 243 40.94 37.52 -20.53
CA GLU A 243 42.41 37.41 -20.44
C GLU A 243 42.77 36.05 -19.84
#